data_AF-A0A1J5PN17-F1
#
_entry.id   AF-A0A1J5PN17-F1
#
_cell.length_a   1.000
_cell.length_b   1.000
_cell.length_c   1.000
_cell.angle_alpha   90.00
_cell.angle_beta   90.00
_cell.angle_gamma   90.00
#
_symmetry.space_group_name_H-M   'P 1'
#
loop_
_entity.id
_entity.type
_entity.pdbx_description
1 polymer ?
#
loop_
_entity_poly.entity_id
_entity_poly.type
_entity_poly.pdbx_seq_one_letter_code
_entity_poly.pdbx_strand_id
1 'polypeptide(L)'
;MVDNEVIQVFDPLTHTPALPLNEGVILELDRRKSCDNRWILCHRPVIKTGGELSLSMLDLDFDESARFYQAPPQVKANNGLLIIDDLGRQLTPAIDIMNRWIVPLDRHVDYLALHTGKKFILPFDVIVVFSTNMPPSKLADDAFLRRLGYKIYVGPLDEGEYRAIARQVCDELQIPYDEEGISYLLRELHYKTGKPLFACIPRDILEQVRDIARYEGIEPRLSEELLDWAWNNYFTHD
;
A
#
# COMPACT_ATOMS: atom_id res chain seq x y z
N MET A 1 -20.02 -11.72 16.00
CA MET A 1 -21.05 -12.75 15.73
C MET A 1 -22.29 -12.05 15.24
N VAL A 2 -22.84 -12.48 14.10
CA VAL A 2 -24.07 -11.94 13.51
C VAL A 2 -24.96 -13.13 13.20
N ASP A 3 -26.16 -13.20 13.76
CA ASP A 3 -27.11 -14.31 13.48
C ASP A 3 -26.55 -15.71 13.73
N ASN A 4 -25.85 -15.89 14.84
CA ASN A 4 -25.12 -17.12 15.22
C ASN A 4 -23.94 -17.49 14.31
N GLU A 5 -23.64 -16.69 13.29
CA GLU A 5 -22.44 -16.85 12.47
C GLU A 5 -21.25 -16.08 13.05
N VAL A 6 -20.08 -16.71 13.02
CA VAL A 6 -18.83 -16.12 13.49
C VAL A 6 -18.14 -15.44 12.31
N ILE A 7 -17.73 -14.17 12.51
CA ILE A 7 -16.94 -13.42 11.55
C ILE A 7 -15.60 -13.12 12.21
N GLN A 8 -14.53 -13.64 11.63
CA GLN A 8 -13.16 -13.39 12.04
C GLN A 8 -12.68 -12.07 11.43
N VAL A 9 -12.46 -11.07 12.29
CA VAL A 9 -11.93 -9.76 11.89
C VAL A 9 -10.44 -9.66 12.22
N PHE A 10 -10.05 -10.04 13.44
CA PHE A 10 -8.65 -10.04 13.84
C PHE A 10 -7.88 -11.09 13.04
N ASP A 11 -6.77 -10.64 12.47
CA ASP A 11 -5.87 -11.43 11.62
C ASP A 11 -4.44 -11.17 12.10
N PRO A 12 -3.74 -12.16 12.68
CA PRO A 12 -2.39 -11.99 13.22
C PRO A 12 -1.34 -11.56 12.20
N LEU A 13 -1.59 -11.72 10.90
CA LEU A 13 -0.68 -11.28 9.84
C LEU A 13 -0.76 -9.78 9.58
N THR A 14 -1.88 -9.15 9.93
CA THR A 14 -2.16 -7.73 9.65
C THR A 14 -2.36 -6.88 10.90
N HIS A 15 -2.82 -7.49 11.99
CA HIS A 15 -3.12 -6.81 13.25
C HIS A 15 -2.02 -7.06 14.28
N THR A 16 -1.53 -5.98 14.88
CA THR A 16 -0.63 -6.05 16.03
C THR A 16 -1.43 -5.81 17.32
N PRO A 17 -1.51 -6.79 18.25
CA PRO A 17 -2.23 -6.61 19.50
C PRO A 17 -1.51 -5.57 20.37
N ALA A 18 -2.30 -4.74 21.08
CA ALA A 18 -1.77 -3.68 21.94
C ALA A 18 -1.18 -4.21 23.25
N LEU A 19 -1.57 -5.43 23.65
CA LEU A 19 -1.05 -6.16 24.80
C LEU A 19 -0.63 -7.56 24.36
N PRO A 20 0.38 -8.17 25.00
CA PRO A 20 0.76 -9.55 24.71
C PRO A 20 -0.44 -10.48 24.97
N LEU A 21 -0.79 -11.32 23.99
CA LEU A 21 -1.94 -12.24 24.05
C LEU A 21 -1.88 -13.22 25.26
N ASN A 22 -0.70 -13.41 25.84
CA ASN A 22 -0.45 -14.34 26.95
C ASN A 22 -0.59 -13.72 28.35
N GLU A 23 -0.76 -12.41 28.50
CA GLU A 23 -0.92 -11.78 29.82
C GLU A 23 -2.37 -11.83 30.36
N GLY A 24 -3.33 -12.27 29.54
CA GLY A 24 -4.74 -12.40 29.92
C GLY A 24 -5.12 -13.67 30.69
N VAL A 25 -4.17 -14.56 30.99
CA VAL A 25 -4.40 -15.76 31.84
C VAL A 25 -3.92 -15.53 33.28
N ILE A 26 -3.71 -14.27 33.68
CA ILE A 26 -3.51 -13.95 35.10
C ILE A 26 -4.89 -13.90 35.75
N LEU A 27 -5.10 -14.86 36.66
CA LEU A 27 -6.17 -15.03 37.65
C LEU A 27 -6.73 -13.71 38.23
N GLU A 28 -7.52 -12.95 37.48
CA GLU A 28 -8.30 -11.84 38.04
C GLU A 28 -9.68 -12.38 38.48
N LEU A 29 -9.80 -12.65 39.79
CA LEU A 29 -11.04 -12.97 40.49
C LEU A 29 -12.06 -11.82 40.52
N ASP A 30 -11.79 -10.69 39.84
CA ASP A 30 -12.69 -9.54 39.79
C ASP A 30 -13.47 -9.50 38.46
N ARG A 31 -14.57 -10.26 38.42
CA ARG A 31 -15.51 -10.37 37.28
C ARG A 31 -16.11 -9.04 36.79
N ARG A 32 -15.82 -7.90 37.43
CA ARG A 32 -16.36 -6.58 37.07
C ARG A 32 -15.52 -5.85 36.00
N LYS A 33 -14.34 -6.37 35.63
CA LYS A 33 -13.45 -5.80 34.59
C LYS A 33 -13.17 -6.71 33.40
N SER A 34 -13.86 -7.85 33.29
CA SER A 34 -13.71 -8.74 32.14
C SER A 34 -14.27 -8.07 30.89
N CYS A 35 -13.37 -7.61 30.01
CA CYS A 35 -13.72 -7.40 28.62
C CYS A 35 -14.16 -8.72 27.99
N ASP A 36 -14.98 -8.65 26.95
CA ASP A 36 -15.43 -9.83 26.21
C ASP A 36 -14.23 -10.45 25.47
N ASN A 37 -13.88 -11.68 25.84
CA ASN A 37 -12.71 -12.43 25.34
C ASN A 37 -12.70 -12.65 23.82
N ARG A 38 -13.80 -12.36 23.12
CA ARG A 38 -13.86 -12.39 21.65
C ARG A 38 -13.17 -11.19 21.01
N TRP A 39 -12.90 -10.14 21.76
CA TRP A 39 -12.27 -8.92 21.29
C TRP A 39 -10.81 -8.86 21.71
N ILE A 40 -9.96 -8.42 20.78
CA ILE A 40 -8.55 -8.17 21.02
C ILE A 40 -8.32 -6.69 20.75
N LEU A 41 -7.75 -5.98 21.73
CA LEU A 41 -7.31 -4.61 21.52
C LEU A 41 -6.06 -4.63 20.64
N CYS A 42 -6.08 -3.92 19.52
CA CYS A 42 -4.97 -3.84 18.57
C CYS A 42 -4.63 -2.40 18.21
N HIS A 43 -3.43 -2.18 17.67
CA HIS A 43 -3.09 -0.92 17.01
C HIS A 43 -3.98 -0.70 15.78
N ARG A 44 -4.12 0.57 15.36
CA ARG A 44 -4.87 0.90 14.15
C ARG A 44 -4.31 0.11 12.96
N PRO A 45 -5.14 -0.70 12.29
CA PRO A 45 -4.67 -1.58 11.24
C PRO A 45 -4.28 -0.80 9.98
N VAL A 46 -3.28 -1.29 9.27
CA VAL A 46 -2.92 -0.84 7.92
C VAL A 46 -2.95 -2.06 7.02
N ILE A 47 -3.84 -2.05 6.03
CA ILE A 47 -3.99 -3.15 5.09
C ILE A 47 -3.66 -2.63 3.70
N LYS A 48 -2.79 -3.36 3.00
CA LYS A 48 -2.40 -3.06 1.62
C LYS A 48 -2.87 -4.19 0.71
N THR A 49 -3.46 -3.84 -0.42
CA THR A 49 -3.86 -4.75 -1.50
C THR A 49 -3.40 -4.16 -2.83
N GLY A 50 -3.08 -4.99 -3.83
CA GLY A 50 -2.60 -4.57 -5.15
C GLY A 50 -3.42 -5.11 -6.32
N GLY A 51 -2.73 -5.57 -7.37
CA GLY A 51 -3.32 -6.13 -8.60
C GLY A 51 -4.09 -7.44 -8.40
N GLU A 52 -3.90 -8.11 -7.27
CA GLU A 52 -4.58 -9.33 -6.87
C GLU A 52 -6.01 -9.12 -6.34
N LEU A 53 -6.38 -7.87 -6.04
CA LEU A 53 -7.70 -7.55 -5.51
C LEU A 53 -8.81 -7.90 -6.53
N SER A 54 -9.73 -8.76 -6.11
CA SER A 54 -10.94 -9.07 -6.87
C SER A 54 -12.18 -8.51 -6.17
N LEU A 55 -13.28 -8.34 -6.93
CA LEU A 55 -14.54 -7.85 -6.35
C LEU A 55 -15.07 -8.76 -5.24
N SER A 56 -14.90 -10.08 -5.36
CA SER A 56 -15.38 -11.04 -4.36
C SER A 56 -14.64 -10.94 -3.03
N MET A 57 -13.38 -10.48 -3.02
CA MET A 57 -12.62 -10.24 -1.79
C MET A 57 -13.18 -9.07 -0.97
N LEU A 58 -14.08 -8.26 -1.54
CA LEU A 58 -14.74 -7.15 -0.85
C LEU A 58 -16.00 -7.59 -0.09
N ASP A 59 -16.37 -8.87 -0.16
CA ASP A 59 -17.46 -9.46 0.60
C ASP A 59 -16.95 -10.50 1.60
N LEU A 60 -17.84 -10.99 2.47
CA LEU A 60 -17.47 -12.01 3.45
C LEU A 60 -17.18 -13.35 2.74
N ASP A 61 -16.06 -13.96 3.08
CA ASP A 61 -15.69 -15.28 2.59
C ASP A 61 -16.01 -16.34 3.65
N PHE A 62 -16.82 -17.35 3.32
CA PHE A 62 -17.25 -18.37 4.28
C PHE A 62 -16.41 -19.64 4.12
N ASP A 63 -15.69 -20.02 5.17
CA ASP A 63 -14.98 -21.29 5.22
C ASP A 63 -15.95 -22.41 5.66
N GLU A 64 -16.31 -23.30 4.73
CA GLU A 64 -17.23 -24.41 5.02
C GLU A 64 -16.66 -25.43 6.02
N SER A 65 -15.34 -25.59 6.06
CA SER A 65 -14.66 -26.54 6.93
C SER A 65 -14.57 -26.02 8.36
N ALA A 66 -14.10 -24.77 8.50
CA ALA A 66 -13.93 -24.13 9.80
C ALA A 66 -15.21 -23.48 10.35
N ARG A 67 -16.24 -23.34 9.49
CA ARG A 67 -17.59 -22.83 9.82
C ARG A 67 -17.57 -21.41 10.39
N PHE A 68 -16.75 -20.54 9.81
CA PHE A 68 -16.75 -19.11 10.11
C PHE A 68 -16.46 -18.30 8.84
N TYR A 69 -16.78 -17.00 8.90
CA TYR A 69 -16.46 -16.06 7.83
C TYR A 69 -15.13 -15.36 8.08
N GLN A 70 -14.36 -15.15 7.03
CA GLN A 70 -13.27 -14.19 7.02
C GLN A 70 -13.81 -12.81 6.62
N ALA A 71 -13.46 -11.79 7.39
CA ALA A 71 -13.82 -10.41 7.10
C ALA A 71 -13.03 -9.88 5.88
N PRO A 72 -13.66 -9.08 5.00
CA PRO A 72 -12.97 -8.48 3.86
C PRO A 72 -11.98 -7.39 4.31
N PRO A 73 -11.03 -6.98 3.45
CA PRO A 73 -9.96 -6.04 3.78
C PRO A 73 -10.45 -4.73 4.42
N GLN A 74 -11.54 -4.14 3.92
CA GLN A 74 -12.06 -2.88 4.46
C GLN A 74 -12.60 -3.01 5.90
N VAL A 75 -13.13 -4.19 6.27
CA VAL A 75 -13.62 -4.45 7.62
C VAL A 75 -12.44 -4.69 8.56
N LYS A 76 -11.43 -5.43 8.10
CA LYS A 76 -10.18 -5.63 8.85
C LYS A 76 -9.43 -4.29 9.04
N ALA A 77 -9.49 -3.38 8.07
CA ALA A 77 -8.83 -2.07 8.13
C ALA A 77 -9.64 -0.99 8.88
N ASN A 78 -10.80 -1.33 9.45
CA ASN A 78 -11.68 -0.35 10.07
C ASN A 78 -10.99 0.39 11.24
N ASN A 79 -11.25 1.69 11.39
CA ASN A 79 -10.50 2.63 12.25
C ASN A 79 -9.03 2.85 11.88
N GLY A 80 -8.60 2.38 10.70
CA GLY A 80 -7.23 2.44 10.21
C GLY A 80 -7.15 2.88 8.75
N LEU A 81 -6.25 2.25 8.02
CA LEU A 81 -5.91 2.59 6.64
C LEU A 81 -6.05 1.37 5.73
N LEU A 82 -6.75 1.54 4.60
CA LEU A 82 -6.79 0.59 3.50
C LEU A 82 -6.12 1.23 2.27
N ILE A 83 -5.01 0.64 1.82
CA ILE A 83 -4.25 1.08 0.65
C ILE A 83 -4.49 0.11 -0.49
N ILE A 84 -4.92 0.64 -1.64
CA ILE A 84 -5.20 -0.12 -2.85
C ILE A 84 -4.26 0.39 -3.92
N ASP A 85 -3.22 -0.39 -4.16
CA ASP A 85 -2.16 -0.07 -5.08
C ASP A 85 -2.47 -0.56 -6.49
N ASP A 86 -1.83 0.06 -7.48
CA ASP A 86 -1.97 -0.29 -8.90
C ASP A 86 -3.42 -0.43 -9.38
N LEU A 87 -4.29 0.49 -8.95
CA LEU A 87 -5.71 0.46 -9.33
C LEU A 87 -5.86 0.55 -10.86
N GLY A 88 -6.58 -0.43 -11.38
CA GLY A 88 -6.85 -0.73 -12.77
C GLY A 88 -5.79 -1.56 -13.51
N ARG A 89 -4.86 -2.19 -12.77
CA ARG A 89 -4.09 -3.34 -13.26
C ARG A 89 -4.67 -4.68 -12.75
N GLN A 90 -5.80 -4.67 -12.05
CA GLN A 90 -6.51 -5.87 -11.60
C GLN A 90 -7.19 -6.61 -12.77
N LEU A 91 -7.49 -7.89 -12.56
CA LEU A 91 -8.36 -8.66 -13.46
C LEU A 91 -9.79 -8.10 -13.50
N THR A 92 -10.27 -7.57 -12.37
CA THR A 92 -11.56 -6.89 -12.29
C THR A 92 -11.42 -5.44 -12.78
N PRO A 93 -12.36 -4.93 -13.59
CA PRO A 93 -12.36 -3.51 -13.97
C PRO A 93 -12.32 -2.59 -12.75
N ALA A 94 -11.44 -1.58 -12.78
CA ALA A 94 -11.30 -0.62 -11.67
C ALA A 94 -12.64 0.03 -11.30
N ILE A 95 -13.49 0.32 -12.29
CA ILE A 95 -14.79 0.94 -12.07
C ILE A 95 -15.72 0.08 -11.22
N ASP A 96 -15.64 -1.26 -11.31
CA ASP A 96 -16.48 -2.16 -10.53
C ASP A 96 -16.04 -2.18 -9.06
N ILE A 97 -14.72 -2.20 -8.82
CA ILE A 97 -14.12 -2.05 -7.49
C ILE A 97 -14.54 -0.71 -6.88
N MET A 98 -14.47 0.37 -7.65
CA MET A 98 -14.87 1.71 -7.20
C MET A 98 -16.36 1.77 -6.88
N ASN A 99 -17.22 1.25 -7.76
CA ASN A 99 -18.67 1.23 -7.56
C ASN A 99 -19.08 0.54 -6.25
N ARG A 100 -18.36 -0.52 -5.83
CA ARG A 100 -18.59 -1.21 -4.56
C ARG A 100 -18.42 -0.30 -3.33
N TRP A 101 -17.63 0.76 -3.44
CA TRP A 101 -17.35 1.70 -2.35
C TRP A 101 -18.05 3.04 -2.45
N ILE A 102 -18.94 3.25 -3.44
CA ILE A 102 -19.76 4.46 -3.51
C ILE A 102 -20.52 4.67 -2.20
N VAL A 103 -21.28 3.66 -1.78
CA VAL A 103 -22.16 3.78 -0.60
C VAL A 103 -21.35 3.82 0.70
N PRO A 104 -20.34 2.96 0.91
CA PRO A 104 -19.47 3.03 2.09
C PRO A 104 -18.78 4.39 2.28
N LEU A 105 -18.20 4.96 1.22
CA LEU A 105 -17.52 6.26 1.30
C LEU A 105 -18.50 7.44 1.49
N ASP A 106 -19.73 7.32 0.99
CA ASP A 106 -20.75 8.37 1.09
C ASP A 106 -21.45 8.36 2.45
N ARG A 107 -21.80 7.18 2.96
CA ARG A 107 -22.65 7.01 4.15
C ARG A 107 -21.90 6.54 5.39
N HIS A 108 -20.61 6.24 5.29
CA HIS A 108 -19.78 5.71 6.38
C HIS A 108 -20.35 4.39 6.94
N VAL A 109 -21.01 3.60 6.09
CA VAL A 109 -21.54 2.27 6.44
C VAL A 109 -21.33 1.28 5.30
N ASP A 110 -20.86 0.08 5.62
CA ASP A 110 -20.76 -1.03 4.67
C ASP A 110 -21.90 -2.03 4.87
N TYR A 111 -22.38 -2.60 3.77
CA TYR A 111 -23.45 -3.59 3.76
C TYR A 111 -22.86 -4.94 3.37
N LEU A 112 -22.99 -5.93 4.26
CA LEU A 112 -22.53 -7.28 4.01
C LEU A 112 -23.67 -8.27 4.14
N ALA A 113 -23.53 -9.41 3.47
CA ALA A 113 -24.49 -10.49 3.48
C ALA A 113 -23.83 -11.79 3.93
N LEU A 114 -24.55 -12.55 4.76
CA LEU A 114 -24.21 -13.92 5.10
C LEU A 114 -24.70 -14.87 3.98
N HIS A 115 -24.12 -16.06 3.88
CA HIS A 115 -24.58 -17.15 3.01
C HIS A 115 -26.05 -17.53 3.28
N THR A 116 -26.57 -17.23 4.47
CA THR A 116 -27.99 -17.39 4.84
C THR A 116 -28.92 -16.38 4.16
N GLY A 117 -28.37 -15.40 3.43
CA GLY A 117 -29.08 -14.30 2.80
C GLY A 117 -29.35 -13.12 3.75
N LYS A 118 -29.03 -13.24 5.05
CA LYS A 118 -29.19 -12.13 5.99
C LYS A 118 -28.20 -11.02 5.70
N LYS A 119 -28.72 -9.79 5.59
CA LYS A 119 -27.95 -8.57 5.39
C LYS A 119 -27.82 -7.80 6.70
N PHE A 120 -26.66 -7.19 6.89
CA PHE A 120 -26.39 -6.35 8.05
C PHE A 120 -25.46 -5.20 7.67
N ILE A 121 -25.42 -4.19 8.54
CA ILE A 121 -24.58 -3.01 8.37
C ILE A 121 -23.41 -3.03 9.35
N LEU A 122 -22.28 -2.48 8.91
CA LEU A 122 -21.12 -2.20 9.75
C LEU A 122 -20.68 -0.74 9.56
N PRO A 123 -20.14 -0.09 10.61
CA PRO A 123 -19.46 1.19 10.44
C PRO A 123 -18.31 1.06 9.45
N PHE A 124 -18.16 2.05 8.57
CA PHE A 124 -17.07 2.17 7.62
C PHE A 124 -16.23 3.40 7.98
N ASP A 125 -15.39 3.23 8.99
CA ASP A 125 -14.48 4.24 9.54
C ASP A 125 -13.04 3.95 9.10
N VAL A 126 -12.85 3.69 7.81
CA VAL A 126 -11.55 3.39 7.20
C VAL A 126 -11.11 4.54 6.30
N ILE A 127 -9.84 4.93 6.40
CA ILE A 127 -9.23 5.82 5.43
C ILE A 127 -8.84 4.98 4.22
N VAL A 128 -9.46 5.22 3.07
CA VAL A 128 -9.15 4.50 1.82
C VAL A 128 -8.22 5.34 0.97
N VAL A 129 -7.10 4.75 0.54
CA VAL A 129 -6.11 5.36 -0.34
C VAL A 129 -6.01 4.52 -1.61
N PHE A 130 -6.25 5.16 -2.75
CA PHE A 130 -6.06 4.56 -4.07
C PHE A 130 -4.77 5.09 -4.71
N SER A 131 -3.93 4.20 -5.20
CA SER A 131 -2.75 4.51 -6.01
C SER A 131 -2.95 3.94 -7.41
N THR A 132 -2.60 4.72 -8.43
CA THR A 132 -2.77 4.34 -9.83
C THR A 132 -1.83 5.10 -10.75
N ASN A 133 -1.46 4.46 -11.85
CA ASN A 133 -0.75 5.09 -12.96
C ASN A 133 -1.71 5.62 -14.05
N MET A 134 -3.02 5.42 -13.88
CA MET A 134 -4.02 5.88 -14.84
C MET A 134 -4.60 7.25 -14.47
N PRO A 135 -4.97 8.07 -15.46
CA PRO A 135 -5.67 9.32 -15.18
C PRO A 135 -7.01 9.03 -14.47
N PRO A 136 -7.43 9.85 -13.49
CA PRO A 136 -8.66 9.62 -12.73
C PRO A 136 -9.92 9.44 -13.60
N SER A 137 -10.00 10.11 -14.74
CA SER A 137 -11.12 10.00 -15.69
C SER A 137 -11.26 8.63 -16.35
N LYS A 138 -10.23 7.78 -16.30
CA LYS A 138 -10.29 6.39 -16.76
C LYS A 138 -10.69 5.40 -15.65
N LEU A 139 -10.73 5.84 -14.40
CA LEU A 139 -11.01 4.97 -13.25
C LEU A 139 -12.49 4.97 -12.87
N ALA A 140 -13.15 6.13 -12.91
CA ALA A 140 -14.54 6.29 -12.49
C ALA A 140 -15.17 7.55 -13.09
N ASP A 141 -16.48 7.69 -12.91
CA ASP A 141 -17.22 8.88 -13.32
C ASP A 141 -16.99 10.08 -12.39
N ASP A 142 -17.37 11.28 -12.84
CA ASP A 142 -17.23 12.51 -12.05
C ASP A 142 -18.04 12.46 -10.74
N ALA A 143 -19.12 11.68 -10.70
CA ALA A 143 -19.90 11.51 -9.48
C ALA A 143 -19.12 10.75 -8.41
N PHE A 144 -18.42 9.68 -8.78
CA PHE A 144 -17.53 8.94 -7.89
C PHE A 144 -16.33 9.78 -7.49
N LEU A 145 -15.66 10.42 -8.45
CA LEU A 145 -14.46 11.20 -8.18
C LEU A 145 -14.72 12.35 -7.20
N ARG A 146 -15.94 12.90 -7.13
CA ARG A 146 -16.34 13.89 -6.11
C ARG A 146 -16.32 13.35 -4.68
N ARG A 147 -16.44 12.03 -4.49
CA ARG A 147 -16.39 11.36 -3.18
C ARG A 147 -14.96 11.06 -2.74
N LEU A 148 -14.00 11.09 -3.67
CA LEU A 148 -12.57 11.06 -3.35
C LEU A 148 -12.12 12.45 -2.94
N GLY A 149 -12.00 12.67 -1.63
CA GLY A 149 -11.67 13.98 -1.05
C GLY A 149 -10.37 14.57 -1.61
N TYR A 150 -9.26 13.84 -1.48
CA TYR A 150 -7.95 14.28 -1.97
C TYR A 150 -7.55 13.53 -3.25
N LYS A 151 -6.95 14.27 -4.19
CA LYS A 151 -6.34 13.74 -5.41
C LYS A 151 -4.95 14.34 -5.49
N ILE A 152 -3.95 13.53 -5.18
CA ILE A 152 -2.55 13.97 -5.12
C ILE A 152 -1.86 13.42 -6.37
N TYR A 153 -1.36 14.33 -7.21
CA TYR A 153 -0.53 13.97 -8.34
C TYR A 153 0.93 13.94 -7.89
N VAL A 154 1.60 12.81 -8.09
CA VAL A 154 3.04 12.66 -7.87
C VAL A 154 3.72 12.69 -9.23
N GLY A 155 4.30 13.84 -9.56
CA GLY A 155 4.94 14.10 -10.85
C GLY A 155 6.47 14.03 -10.79
N PRO A 156 7.13 14.47 -11.87
CA PRO A 156 8.56 14.74 -11.86
C PRO A 156 8.91 15.79 -10.79
N LEU A 157 10.03 15.58 -10.13
CA LEU A 157 10.60 16.47 -9.12
C LEU A 157 11.33 17.64 -9.77
N ASP A 158 11.61 18.67 -8.98
CA ASP A 158 12.66 19.63 -9.32
C ASP A 158 14.07 19.08 -9.02
N GLU A 159 15.11 19.75 -9.52
CA GLU A 159 16.50 19.33 -9.30
C GLU A 159 16.90 19.28 -7.83
N GLY A 160 16.41 20.23 -7.01
CA GLY A 160 16.76 20.32 -5.60
C GLY A 160 16.17 19.15 -4.81
N GLU A 161 14.91 18.83 -5.06
CA GLU A 161 14.22 17.66 -4.51
C GLU A 161 14.90 16.36 -4.96
N TYR A 162 15.23 16.24 -6.25
CA TYR A 162 15.92 15.07 -6.79
C TYR A 162 17.29 14.86 -6.13
N ARG A 163 18.09 15.92 -5.98
CA ARG A 163 19.39 15.87 -5.30
C ARG A 163 19.25 15.48 -3.83
N ALA A 164 18.21 15.99 -3.15
CA ALA A 164 17.95 15.64 -1.76
C ALA A 164 17.63 14.14 -1.59
N ILE A 165 16.78 13.60 -2.47
CA ILE A 165 16.48 12.15 -2.48
C ILE A 165 17.72 11.35 -2.81
N ALA A 166 18.49 11.73 -3.84
CA ALA A 166 19.72 11.03 -4.20
C ALA A 166 20.72 10.99 -3.03
N ARG A 167 20.83 12.08 -2.26
CA ARG A 167 21.67 12.11 -1.05
C ARG A 167 21.19 11.13 0.02
N GLN A 168 19.89 11.13 0.30
CA GLN A 168 19.31 10.18 1.26
C GLN A 168 19.55 8.72 0.83
N VAL A 169 19.38 8.43 -0.46
CA VAL A 169 19.60 7.10 -1.03
C VAL A 169 21.08 6.71 -0.95
N CYS A 170 22.00 7.63 -1.24
CA CYS A 170 23.44 7.40 -1.04
C CYS A 170 23.75 6.98 0.40
N ASP A 171 23.19 7.68 1.39
CA ASP A 171 23.39 7.37 2.80
C ASP A 171 22.84 5.97 3.16
N GLU A 172 21.62 5.65 2.69
CA GLU A 172 20.98 4.34 2.93
C GLU A 172 21.74 3.17 2.26
N LEU A 173 22.28 3.39 1.07
CA LEU A 173 23.01 2.37 0.29
C LEU A 173 24.50 2.33 0.61
N GLN A 174 24.99 3.23 1.47
CA GLN A 174 26.41 3.41 1.83
C GLN A 174 27.30 3.71 0.61
N ILE A 175 26.81 4.54 -0.30
CA ILE A 175 27.55 5.05 -1.45
C ILE A 175 28.00 6.48 -1.11
N PRO A 176 29.30 6.83 -1.21
CA PRO A 176 29.74 8.20 -1.01
C PRO A 176 29.02 9.15 -1.97
N TYR A 177 28.34 10.16 -1.40
CA TYR A 177 27.69 11.20 -2.20
C TYR A 177 28.74 12.05 -2.92
N ASP A 178 28.52 12.28 -4.21
CA ASP A 178 29.36 13.12 -5.04
C ASP A 178 28.50 14.04 -5.91
N GLU A 179 28.74 15.36 -5.79
CA GLU A 179 27.99 16.39 -6.49
C GLU A 179 28.26 16.38 -8.00
N GLU A 180 29.47 15.98 -8.41
CA GLU A 180 29.84 15.86 -9.82
C GLU A 180 29.10 14.68 -10.46
N GLY A 181 29.11 13.50 -9.84
CA GLY A 181 28.34 12.34 -10.27
C GLY A 181 26.83 12.59 -10.38
N ILE A 182 26.21 13.27 -9.41
CA ILE A 182 24.78 13.62 -9.52
C ILE A 182 24.55 14.67 -10.62
N SER A 183 25.46 15.62 -10.79
CA SER A 183 25.37 16.60 -11.88
C SER A 183 25.51 15.94 -13.25
N TYR A 184 26.33 14.89 -13.37
CA TYR A 184 26.41 14.04 -14.55
C TYR A 184 25.09 13.31 -14.80
N LEU A 185 24.55 12.61 -13.78
CA LEU A 185 23.26 11.92 -13.86
C LEU A 185 22.12 12.84 -14.32
N LEU A 186 22.08 14.08 -13.83
CA LEU A 186 21.08 15.05 -14.27
C LEU A 186 21.30 15.54 -15.71
N ARG A 187 22.51 16.01 -16.04
CA ARG A 187 22.78 16.65 -17.33
C ARG A 187 22.87 15.67 -18.48
N GLU A 188 23.66 14.61 -18.28
CA GLU A 188 24.03 13.68 -19.34
C GLU A 188 22.98 12.58 -19.51
N LEU A 189 22.41 12.11 -18.40
CA LEU A 189 21.49 10.98 -18.45
C LEU A 189 20.04 11.43 -18.48
N HIS A 190 19.58 12.27 -17.55
CA HIS A 190 18.19 12.74 -17.56
C HIS A 190 17.89 13.72 -18.71
N TYR A 191 18.60 14.84 -18.78
CA TYR A 191 18.22 15.93 -19.70
C TYR A 191 18.46 15.62 -21.17
N LYS A 192 19.59 14.98 -21.52
CA LYS A 192 19.84 14.63 -22.93
C LYS A 192 18.89 13.55 -23.45
N THR A 193 18.43 12.64 -22.60
CA THR A 193 17.48 11.58 -23.00
C THR A 193 16.01 11.99 -22.81
N GLY A 194 15.76 13.16 -22.21
CA GLY A 194 14.41 13.65 -21.95
C GLY A 194 13.65 12.85 -20.88
N LYS A 195 14.35 12.11 -20.01
CA LYS A 195 13.73 11.32 -18.94
C LYS A 195 13.36 12.23 -17.75
N PRO A 196 12.07 12.27 -17.34
CA PRO A 196 11.66 13.10 -16.22
C PRO A 196 12.34 12.69 -14.90
N LEU A 197 12.47 13.64 -13.97
CA LEU A 197 13.09 13.45 -12.66
C LEU A 197 12.12 12.76 -11.68
N PHE A 198 11.72 11.52 -11.94
CA PHE A 198 10.83 10.79 -11.01
C PHE A 198 11.56 10.39 -9.73
N ALA A 199 10.85 10.43 -8.60
CA ALA A 199 11.38 10.17 -7.26
C ALA A 199 11.95 8.76 -7.05
N CYS A 200 11.52 7.78 -7.86
CA CYS A 200 12.04 6.40 -7.80
C CYS A 200 13.42 6.25 -8.45
N ILE A 201 13.71 7.04 -9.49
CA ILE A 201 14.89 6.85 -10.34
C ILE A 201 16.23 6.93 -9.55
N PRO A 202 16.43 7.86 -8.59
CA PRO A 202 17.66 7.86 -7.80
C PRO A 202 17.92 6.53 -7.12
N ARG A 203 16.90 5.92 -6.50
CA ARG A 203 17.05 4.62 -5.83
C ARG A 203 17.38 3.53 -6.84
N ASP A 204 16.59 3.44 -7.91
CA ASP A 204 16.72 2.37 -8.90
C ASP A 204 18.12 2.38 -9.57
N ILE A 205 18.63 3.57 -9.91
CA ILE A 205 19.96 3.74 -10.50
C ILE A 205 21.06 3.44 -9.48
N LEU A 206 20.97 3.97 -8.26
CA LEU A 206 22.02 3.80 -7.25
C LEU A 206 22.08 2.37 -6.69
N GLU A 207 20.96 1.65 -6.65
CA GLU A 207 20.94 0.21 -6.35
C GLU A 207 21.72 -0.56 -7.40
N GLN A 208 21.54 -0.25 -8.69
CA GLN A 208 22.31 -0.89 -9.76
C GLN A 208 23.80 -0.53 -9.70
N VAL A 209 24.17 0.72 -9.41
CA VAL A 209 25.56 1.14 -9.18
C VAL A 209 26.20 0.31 -8.06
N ARG A 210 25.50 0.13 -6.94
CA ARG A 210 25.98 -0.69 -5.82
C ARG A 210 26.15 -2.14 -6.22
N ASP A 211 25.19 -2.69 -6.96
CA ASP A 211 25.16 -4.10 -7.30
C ASP A 211 26.28 -4.46 -8.31
N ILE A 212 26.53 -3.61 -9.32
CA ILE A 212 27.66 -3.82 -10.25
C ILE A 212 29.02 -3.65 -9.56
N ALA A 213 29.18 -2.64 -8.69
CA ALA A 213 30.42 -2.44 -7.95
C ALA A 213 30.76 -3.65 -7.07
N ARG A 214 29.74 -4.19 -6.37
CA ARG A 214 29.87 -5.43 -5.59
C ARG A 214 30.24 -6.63 -6.45
N TYR A 215 29.64 -6.76 -7.63
CA TYR A 215 29.95 -7.85 -8.56
C TYR A 215 31.41 -7.79 -9.05
N GLU A 216 31.92 -6.59 -9.34
CA GLU A 216 33.29 -6.38 -9.81
C GLU A 216 34.34 -6.33 -8.68
N GLY A 217 33.89 -6.34 -7.42
CA GLY A 217 34.78 -6.27 -6.26
C GLY A 217 35.42 -4.89 -6.04
N ILE A 218 34.77 -3.82 -6.52
CA ILE A 218 35.20 -2.43 -6.34
C ILE A 218 34.27 -1.69 -5.38
N GLU A 219 34.71 -0.55 -4.86
CA GLU A 219 33.85 0.30 -4.02
C GLU A 219 32.79 1.02 -4.86
N PRO A 220 31.53 1.07 -4.42
CA PRO A 220 30.48 1.78 -5.12
C PRO A 220 30.71 3.29 -5.05
N ARG A 221 30.62 3.97 -6.20
CA ARG A 221 30.84 5.41 -6.34
C ARG A 221 30.00 5.95 -7.49
N LEU A 222 29.71 7.25 -7.46
CA LEU A 222 28.95 7.93 -8.51
C LEU A 222 29.84 8.32 -9.71
N SER A 223 30.66 7.39 -10.22
CA SER A 223 31.48 7.64 -11.41
C SER A 223 30.64 7.52 -12.68
N GLU A 224 30.97 8.33 -13.70
CA GLU A 224 30.30 8.34 -15.01
C GLU A 224 30.11 6.91 -15.57
N GLU A 225 31.16 6.09 -15.55
CA GLU A 225 31.14 4.70 -16.04
C GLU A 225 30.06 3.82 -15.37
N LEU A 226 29.90 3.94 -14.05
CA LEU A 226 28.94 3.14 -13.29
C LEU A 226 27.51 3.68 -13.44
N LEU A 227 27.37 5.00 -13.52
CA LEU A 227 26.10 5.67 -13.76
C LEU A 227 25.58 5.36 -15.16
N ASP A 228 26.44 5.41 -16.18
CA ASP A 228 26.12 5.01 -17.54
C ASP A 228 25.67 3.55 -17.59
N TRP A 229 26.41 2.65 -16.95
CA TRP A 229 26.05 1.24 -16.91
C TRP A 229 24.67 1.03 -16.28
N ALA A 230 24.44 1.59 -15.09
CA ALA A 230 23.18 1.48 -14.37
C ALA A 230 22.02 2.09 -15.16
N TRP A 231 22.23 3.24 -15.80
CA TRP A 231 21.23 3.91 -16.62
C TRP A 231 20.81 3.09 -17.82
N ASN A 232 21.80 2.58 -18.56
CA ASN A 232 21.59 1.81 -19.77
C ASN A 232 20.95 0.45 -19.49
N ASN A 233 21.26 -0.14 -18.34
CA ASN A 233 20.63 -1.37 -17.88
C ASN A 233 19.19 -1.14 -17.38
N TYR A 234 18.93 -0.05 -16.64
CA TYR A 234 17.58 0.27 -16.14
C TYR A 234 16.62 0.69 -17.26
N PHE A 235 17.02 1.58 -18.15
CA PHE A 235 16.14 2.11 -19.18
C PHE A 235 16.10 1.29 -20.47
N THR A 236 16.85 0.18 -20.54
CA THR A 236 16.99 -0.76 -21.66
C THR A 236 16.89 -0.10 -23.04
N HIS A 237 18.00 -0.04 -23.77
CA HIS A 237 17.95 0.36 -25.18
C HIS A 237 17.03 -0.59 -25.95
N ASP A 238 15.94 -0.08 -26.50
CA ASP A 238 15.33 -0.65 -27.71
C ASP A 238 16.29 -0.47 -28.89
#